data_AF-A0A9W4S990-F1
#
_entry.id   AF-A0A9W4S990-F1
#
_cell.length_a   1.000
_cell.length_b   1.000
_cell.length_c   1.000
_cell.angle_alpha   90.00
_cell.angle_beta   90.00
_cell.angle_gamma   90.00
#
_symmetry.space_group_name_H-M   'P 1'
#
loop_
_entity.id
_entity.type
_entity.pdbx_description
1 polymer ?
#
loop_
_entity_poly.entity_id
_entity_poly.type
_entity_poly.pdbx_seq_one_letter_code
_entity_poly.pdbx_strand_id
1 'polypeptide(L)'
;HRQAGRRMDLAPAYARMMEAAGFEGVTEWTSKWPMNRWPRDPHYKEIGMWTHANLDTGLEGLTLALFTRFLGWSRDETLAFCAEVRMALRDCRTHAYLPIYVVYGRKPVGKTAARAGEGRTEGEGSVPAGIQ
;
A
#
# COMPACT_ATOMS: atom_id res chain seq x y z
N HIS A 1 2.54 18.74 0.60
CA HIS A 1 2.20 17.71 1.62
C HIS A 1 1.10 18.13 2.60
N ARG A 2 1.04 19.39 3.08
CA ARG A 2 -0.02 19.86 4.01
C ARG A 2 -1.41 20.08 3.36
N GLN A 3 -1.44 20.30 2.05
CA GLN A 3 -2.64 20.73 1.29
C GLN A 3 -3.68 19.62 1.07
N ALA A 4 -3.27 18.35 1.08
CA ALA A 4 -4.18 17.20 0.92
C ALA A 4 -4.77 16.69 2.25
N GLY A 5 -4.45 17.34 3.39
CA GLY A 5 -4.91 16.91 4.73
C GLY A 5 -4.41 15.54 5.19
N ARG A 6 -3.64 14.82 4.37
CA ARG A 6 -3.12 13.48 4.65
C ARG A 6 -1.60 13.45 4.56
N ARG A 7 -0.96 12.87 5.58
CA ARG A 7 0.47 12.57 5.56
C ARG A 7 0.72 11.34 4.68
N MET A 8 1.51 11.50 3.62
CA MET A 8 1.99 10.40 2.75
C MET A 8 3.27 9.73 3.28
N ASP A 9 3.89 10.29 4.33
CA ASP A 9 5.16 9.84 4.91
C ASP A 9 5.00 8.94 6.15
N LEU A 10 3.81 8.36 6.36
CA LEU A 10 3.49 7.60 7.57
C LEU A 10 3.96 6.15 7.56
N ALA A 11 4.30 5.60 6.40
CA ALA A 11 4.63 4.18 6.28
C ALA A 11 5.71 3.68 7.27
N PRO A 12 6.81 4.42 7.52
CA PRO A 12 7.82 4.03 8.50
C PRO A 12 7.34 4.07 9.97
N ALA A 13 6.20 4.71 10.25
CA ALA A 13 5.65 4.81 11.60
C ALA A 13 4.61 3.72 11.90
N TYR A 14 4.21 2.91 10.92
CA TYR A 14 3.13 1.95 11.08
C TYR A 14 3.39 0.88 12.14
N ALA A 15 4.63 0.38 12.27
CA ALA A 15 4.99 -0.57 13.32
C ALA A 15 4.74 0.01 14.72
N ARG A 16 5.29 1.19 14.99
CA ARG A 16 5.08 1.92 16.26
C ARG A 16 3.61 2.23 16.51
N MET A 17 2.85 2.57 15.46
CA MET A 17 1.42 2.82 15.59
C MET A 17 0.63 1.56 15.96
N MET A 18 1.01 0.39 15.41
CA MET A 18 0.39 -0.90 15.76
C MET A 18 0.72 -1.31 17.20
N GLU A 19 1.96 -1.13 17.64
CA GLU A 19 2.37 -1.37 19.03
C GLU A 19 1.61 -0.46 20.00
N ALA A 20 1.52 0.84 19.69
CA ALA A 20 0.78 1.80 20.50
C ALA A 20 -0.73 1.51 20.54
N ALA A 21 -1.26 0.88 19.49
CA ALA A 21 -2.65 0.40 19.44
C ALA A 21 -2.87 -0.93 20.20
N GLY A 22 -1.81 -1.52 20.76
CA GLY A 22 -1.88 -2.73 21.58
C GLY A 22 -1.82 -4.03 20.79
N PHE A 23 -1.33 -4.03 19.55
CA PHE A 23 -1.04 -5.26 18.82
C PHE A 23 0.18 -5.96 19.42
N GLU A 24 0.14 -7.29 19.44
CA GLU A 24 1.22 -8.14 19.93
C GLU A 24 2.03 -8.73 18.76
N GLY A 25 3.33 -8.95 18.96
CA GLY A 25 4.19 -9.60 17.97
C GLY A 25 4.26 -8.85 16.64
N VAL A 26 4.35 -7.51 16.70
CA VAL A 26 4.44 -6.67 15.51
C VAL A 26 5.76 -6.95 14.79
N THR A 27 5.65 -7.31 13.52
CA THR A 27 6.79 -7.48 12.61
C THR A 27 6.68 -6.48 11.48
N GLU A 28 7.80 -5.82 11.17
CA GLU A 28 7.95 -4.94 10.02
C GLU A 28 8.90 -5.58 9.02
N TRP A 29 8.47 -5.63 7.76
CA TRP A 29 9.31 -6.01 6.63
C TRP A 29 9.25 -4.90 5.58
N THR A 30 10.44 -4.44 5.16
CA THR A 30 10.56 -3.45 4.09
C THR A 30 11.21 -4.09 2.88
N SER A 31 10.62 -3.89 1.70
CA SER A 31 11.20 -4.34 0.44
C SER A 31 11.23 -3.22 -0.59
N LYS A 32 12.20 -3.32 -1.51
CA LYS A 32 12.32 -2.40 -2.64
C LYS A 32 11.44 -2.91 -3.76
N TRP A 33 10.42 -2.14 -4.12
CA TRP A 33 9.53 -2.45 -5.23
C TRP A 33 10.01 -1.73 -6.50
N PRO A 34 10.57 -2.45 -7.48
CA PRO A 34 11.13 -1.84 -8.67
C PRO A 34 10.04 -1.19 -9.53
N MET A 35 10.36 -0.05 -10.14
CA MET A 35 9.44 0.66 -11.04
C MET A 35 9.78 0.44 -12.52
N ASN A 36 10.90 -0.20 -12.81
CA ASN A 36 11.33 -0.59 -14.16
C ASN A 36 12.13 -1.91 -14.12
N ARG A 37 12.66 -2.35 -15.27
CA ARG A 37 13.31 -3.66 -15.44
C ARG A 37 14.78 -3.73 -15.01
N TRP A 38 15.30 -2.72 -14.29
CA TRP A 38 16.68 -2.67 -13.80
C TRP A 38 17.15 -3.85 -12.93
N PRO A 39 16.30 -4.52 -12.12
CA PRO A 39 16.77 -5.61 -11.28
C PRO A 39 17.36 -6.77 -12.10
N ARG A 40 18.43 -7.38 -11.59
CA ARG A 40 19.03 -8.57 -12.22
C ARG A 40 18.21 -9.84 -11.95
N ASP A 41 17.65 -9.92 -10.76
CA ASP A 41 16.80 -11.03 -10.32
C ASP A 41 15.55 -11.14 -11.22
N PRO A 42 15.25 -12.31 -11.80
CA PRO A 42 14.11 -12.50 -12.69
C PRO A 42 12.76 -12.14 -12.07
N HIS A 43 12.56 -12.44 -10.78
CA HIS A 43 11.32 -12.16 -10.07
C HIS A 43 11.11 -10.64 -9.92
N TYR A 44 12.13 -9.92 -9.45
CA TYR A 44 12.05 -8.47 -9.31
C TYR A 44 11.99 -7.74 -10.65
N LYS A 45 12.60 -8.32 -11.71
CA LYS A 45 12.50 -7.78 -13.07
C LYS A 45 11.08 -7.88 -13.61
N GLU A 46 10.39 -8.98 -13.37
CA GLU A 46 8.99 -9.15 -13.74
C GLU A 46 8.10 -8.16 -12.98
N ILE A 47 8.29 -8.02 -11.66
CA ILE A 47 7.58 -7.00 -10.86
C ILE A 47 7.79 -5.60 -11.44
N GLY A 48 9.04 -5.25 -11.76
CA GLY A 48 9.38 -3.97 -12.36
C GLY A 48 8.73 -3.74 -13.72
N MET A 49 8.62 -4.79 -14.54
CA MET A 49 7.91 -4.73 -15.83
C MET A 49 6.42 -4.45 -15.63
N TRP A 50 5.74 -5.15 -14.74
CA TRP A 50 4.32 -4.94 -14.47
C TRP A 50 4.05 -3.57 -13.85
N THR A 51 4.92 -3.13 -12.95
CA THR A 51 4.84 -1.80 -12.33
C THR A 51 5.00 -0.70 -13.38
N HIS A 52 5.98 -0.85 -14.28
CA HIS A 52 6.16 0.07 -15.38
C HIS A 52 4.91 0.14 -16.28
N ALA A 53 4.35 -0.99 -16.67
CA ALA A 53 3.15 -1.04 -17.52
C ALA A 53 1.93 -0.37 -16.84
N ASN A 54 1.75 -0.62 -15.54
CA ASN A 54 0.68 0.01 -14.77
C ASN A 54 0.85 1.54 -14.71
N LEU A 55 2.07 2.01 -14.43
CA LEU A 55 2.36 3.45 -14.39
C LEU A 55 2.24 4.11 -15.76
N ASP A 56 2.76 3.52 -16.83
CA ASP A 56 2.70 4.12 -18.17
C ASP A 56 1.25 4.38 -18.62
N THR A 57 0.34 3.47 -18.23
CA THR A 57 -1.10 3.54 -18.55
C THR A 57 -1.89 4.42 -17.58
N GLY A 58 -1.57 4.37 -16.27
CA GLY A 58 -2.37 4.99 -15.20
C GLY A 58 -1.88 6.35 -14.70
N LEU A 59 -0.64 6.75 -15.03
CA LEU A 59 0.01 7.94 -14.48
C LEU A 59 -0.77 9.22 -14.76
N GLU A 60 -1.22 9.42 -16.00
CA GLU A 60 -1.94 10.66 -16.36
C GLU A 60 -3.25 10.82 -15.60
N GLY A 61 -4.04 9.76 -15.48
CA GLY A 61 -5.34 9.81 -14.80
C GLY A 61 -5.18 10.18 -13.32
N LEU A 62 -4.22 9.55 -12.64
CA LEU A 62 -3.92 9.84 -11.24
C LEU A 62 -3.36 11.26 -11.06
N THR A 63 -2.39 11.64 -11.90
CA THR A 63 -1.66 12.90 -11.75
C THR A 63 -2.53 14.09 -12.11
N LEU A 64 -3.33 14.01 -13.18
CA LEU A 64 -4.28 15.06 -13.55
C LEU A 64 -5.27 15.34 -12.44
N ALA A 65 -5.87 14.31 -11.84
CA ALA A 65 -6.84 14.50 -10.76
C ALA A 65 -6.19 15.13 -9.52
N LEU A 66 -5.00 14.70 -9.12
CA LEU A 66 -4.34 15.20 -7.93
C LEU A 66 -3.77 16.62 -8.12
N PHE A 67 -3.12 16.88 -9.25
CA PHE A 67 -2.34 18.10 -9.43
C PHE A 67 -3.25 19.28 -9.78
N THR A 68 -4.29 19.06 -10.59
CA THR A 68 -5.25 20.13 -10.93
C THR A 68 -6.15 20.48 -9.74
N ARG A 69 -6.60 19.50 -8.94
CA ARG A 69 -7.54 19.75 -7.83
C ARG A 69 -6.88 20.24 -6.55
N PHE A 70 -5.70 19.74 -6.22
CA PHE A 70 -5.06 20.01 -4.92
C PHE A 70 -3.82 20.91 -5.03
N LEU A 71 -3.13 20.91 -6.17
CA LEU A 71 -1.92 21.72 -6.37
C LEU A 71 -2.17 22.95 -7.27
N GLY A 72 -3.34 23.05 -7.89
CA GLY A 72 -3.73 24.19 -8.73
C GLY A 72 -2.99 24.26 -10.06
N TRP A 73 -2.37 23.14 -10.50
CA TRP A 73 -1.64 23.10 -11.77
C TRP A 73 -2.59 23.15 -12.96
N SER A 74 -2.09 23.70 -14.06
CA SER A 74 -2.81 23.62 -15.34
C SER A 74 -2.78 22.20 -15.89
N ARG A 75 -3.76 21.88 -16.75
CA ARG A 75 -3.81 20.59 -17.44
C ARG A 75 -2.54 20.36 -18.27
N ASP A 76 -2.11 21.38 -19.01
CA ASP A 76 -0.98 21.26 -19.94
C ASP A 76 0.35 21.09 -19.21
N GLU A 77 0.56 21.83 -18.12
CA GLU A 77 1.71 21.64 -17.22
C GLU A 77 1.74 20.23 -16.63
N THR A 78 0.59 19.72 -16.21
CA THR A 78 0.48 18.36 -15.66
C THR A 78 0.78 17.28 -16.71
N LEU A 79 0.33 17.47 -17.96
CA LEU A 79 0.60 16.55 -19.06
C LEU A 79 2.08 16.56 -19.46
N ALA A 80 2.71 17.74 -19.50
CA ALA A 80 4.15 17.86 -19.74
C ALA A 80 4.95 17.11 -18.66
N PHE A 81 4.60 17.30 -17.39
CA PHE A 81 5.20 16.56 -16.29
C PHE A 81 5.02 15.03 -16.41
N CYS A 82 3.82 14.57 -16.76
CA CYS A 82 3.57 13.14 -17.02
C CYS A 82 4.46 12.59 -18.15
N ALA A 83 4.73 13.36 -19.20
CA ALA A 83 5.61 12.96 -20.28
C ALA A 83 7.06 12.77 -19.79
N GLU A 84 7.58 13.70 -18.99
CA GLU A 84 8.92 13.61 -18.39
C GLU A 84 9.04 12.38 -17.48
N VAL A 85 8.05 12.14 -16.63
CA VAL A 85 8.03 10.97 -15.73
C VAL A 85 8.04 9.67 -16.53
N ARG A 86 7.29 9.56 -17.64
CA ARG A 86 7.34 8.37 -18.51
C ARG A 86 8.72 8.15 -19.10
N MET A 87 9.40 9.21 -19.54
CA MET A 87 10.77 9.10 -20.03
C MET A 87 11.72 8.58 -18.95
N ALA A 88 11.62 9.11 -17.72
CA ALA A 88 12.42 8.66 -16.58
C ALA A 88 12.13 7.20 -16.21
N LEU A 89 10.87 6.76 -16.27
CA LEU A 89 10.48 5.37 -15.97
C LEU A 89 11.01 4.36 -16.99
N ARG A 90 11.24 4.79 -18.25
CA ARG A 90 11.82 3.94 -19.32
C ARG A 90 13.33 3.79 -19.16
N ASP A 91 14.00 4.74 -18.53
CA ASP A 91 15.43 4.68 -18.29
C ASP A 91 15.79 3.65 -17.21
N CYS A 92 16.27 2.49 -17.65
CA CYS A 92 16.71 1.42 -16.76
C CYS A 92 18.09 1.68 -16.13
N ARG A 93 18.81 2.76 -16.50
CA ARG A 93 20.01 3.20 -15.79
C ARG A 93 19.65 3.83 -14.44
N THR A 94 18.45 4.38 -14.35
CA THR A 94 17.88 4.89 -13.11
C THR A 94 17.24 3.73 -12.35
N HIS A 95 17.82 3.38 -11.19
CA HIS A 95 17.30 2.34 -10.30
C HIS A 95 16.11 2.84 -9.49
N ALA A 96 15.03 3.22 -10.17
CA ALA A 96 13.81 3.69 -9.53
C ALA A 96 13.12 2.55 -8.75
N TYR A 97 12.83 2.78 -7.48
CA TYR A 97 12.08 1.85 -6.63
C TYR A 97 11.24 2.60 -5.59
N LEU A 98 10.17 1.95 -5.14
CA LEU A 98 9.33 2.38 -4.03
C LEU A 98 9.63 1.52 -2.80
N PRO A 99 9.83 2.09 -1.60
CA PRO A 99 9.90 1.29 -0.38
C PRO A 99 8.50 0.82 0.01
N ILE A 100 8.28 -0.49 0.00
CA ILE A 100 7.03 -1.10 0.46
C ILE A 100 7.21 -1.57 1.89
N TYR A 101 6.33 -1.10 2.77
CA TYR A 101 6.27 -1.47 4.17
C TYR A 101 5.15 -2.47 4.37
N VAL A 102 5.50 -3.68 4.80
CA VAL A 102 4.55 -4.71 5.24
C VAL A 102 4.68 -4.80 6.75
N VAL A 103 3.65 -4.35 7.45
CA VAL A 103 3.59 -4.41 8.91
C VAL A 103 2.41 -5.27 9.31
N TYR A 104 2.65 -6.29 10.13
CA TYR A 104 1.61 -7.17 10.62
C TYR A 104 1.85 -7.50 12.09
N GLY A 105 0.78 -7.81 12.81
CA GLY A 105 0.79 -8.14 14.22
C GLY A 105 -0.54 -8.77 14.62
N ARG A 106 -0.57 -9.43 15.77
CA ARG A 106 -1.76 -10.12 16.26
C ARG A 106 -2.56 -9.19 17.17
N LYS A 107 -3.87 -9.14 16.97
CA LYS A 107 -4.76 -8.50 17.93
C LYS A 107 -4.83 -9.35 19.22
N PRO A 108 -4.62 -8.79 20.42
CA PRO A 108 -4.67 -9.56 21.65
C PRO A 108 -6.08 -10.13 21.87
N VAL A 109 -6.17 -11.46 21.96
CA VAL A 109 -7.44 -12.17 22.23
C VAL A 109 -7.54 -12.40 23.73
N GLY A 110 -7.83 -11.34 24.49
CA GLY A 110 -7.91 -11.48 25.94
C GLY A 110 -7.87 -10.20 26.76
N LYS A 111 -8.77 -9.25 26.48
CA LYS A 111 -9.32 -8.28 27.47
C LYS A 111 -10.36 -7.30 26.91
N THR A 112 -11.03 -7.58 25.79
CA THR A 112 -12.20 -6.79 25.36
C THR A 112 -13.14 -7.62 24.48
N ALA A 113 -13.60 -8.75 25.01
CA ALA A 113 -14.78 -9.45 24.50
C ALA A 113 -15.71 -9.92 25.64
N ALA A 114 -15.56 -9.33 26.84
CA ALA A 114 -16.38 -9.66 28.02
C ALA A 114 -17.41 -8.56 28.38
N ARG A 115 -17.68 -7.62 27.46
CA ARG A 115 -18.77 -6.64 27.61
C ARG A 115 -19.49 -6.42 26.28
N ALA A 116 -20.07 -7.48 25.74
CA ALA A 116 -21.14 -7.36 24.75
C ALA A 116 -21.97 -8.65 24.74
N GLY A 117 -23.04 -8.67 25.54
CA GLY A 117 -24.19 -9.57 25.33
C GLY A 117 -24.23 -10.85 26.16
N GLU A 118 -24.34 -10.74 27.48
CA GLU A 118 -25.13 -11.72 28.24
C GLU A 118 -26.59 -11.61 27.79
N GLY A 119 -27.15 -12.69 27.25
CA GLY A 119 -28.59 -12.83 27.03
C GLY A 119 -28.98 -13.51 25.72
N ARG A 120 -28.82 -14.85 25.64
CA ARG A 120 -29.89 -15.78 25.23
C ARG A 120 -29.42 -17.24 25.24
N THR A 121 -29.93 -17.94 26.24
CA THR A 121 -30.36 -19.34 26.32
C THR A 121 -30.07 -20.29 25.15
N GLU A 122 -29.48 -21.41 25.55
CA GLU A 122 -29.39 -22.75 24.97
C GLU A 122 -30.47 -23.15 23.93
N GLY A 123 -30.02 -23.85 22.88
CA GLY A 123 -30.85 -24.58 21.94
C GLY A 123 -29.98 -25.45 21.04
N GLU A 124 -30.09 -26.76 21.22
CA GLU A 124 -29.36 -27.85 20.58
C GLU A 124 -29.43 -27.84 19.03
N GLY A 125 -28.40 -28.35 18.38
CA GLY A 125 -28.35 -28.49 16.92
C GLY A 125 -27.10 -29.20 16.40
N SER A 126 -27.17 -30.52 16.40
CA SER A 126 -26.16 -31.52 16.01
C SER A 126 -25.73 -31.50 14.52
N VAL A 127 -24.41 -31.38 14.27
CA VAL A 127 -23.54 -32.22 13.35
C VAL A 127 -23.73 -32.06 11.81
N PRO A 128 -22.80 -32.45 10.87
CA PRO A 128 -21.33 -32.69 10.85
C PRO A 128 -20.52 -32.00 9.71
N ALA A 129 -19.18 -32.12 9.85
CA ALA A 129 -18.10 -32.38 8.88
C ALA A 129 -18.28 -32.29 7.35
N GLY A 130 -17.28 -31.63 6.74
CA GLY A 130 -16.66 -32.00 5.45
C GLY A 130 -17.13 -31.19 4.24
N ILE A 131 -16.17 -30.56 3.54
CA ILE A 131 -15.98 -30.66 2.08
C ILE A 131 -14.57 -30.14 1.73
N GLN A 132 -13.88 -31.04 1.04
CA GLN A 132 -12.69 -31.02 0.18
C GLN A 132 -11.97 -29.70 -0.11
#